data_AF-A0A2E7AFN5-F1
#
_entry.id   AF-A0A2E7AFN5-F1
#
_cell.length_a   1.000
_cell.length_b   1.000
_cell.length_c   1.000
_cell.angle_alpha   90.00
_cell.angle_beta   90.00
_cell.angle_gamma   90.00
#
_symmetry.space_group_name_H-M   'P 1'
#
loop_
_entity.id
_entity.type
_entity.pdbx_description
1 polymer ?
#
loop_
_entity_poly.entity_id
_entity_poly.type
_entity_poly.pdbx_seq_one_letter_code
_entity_poly.pdbx_strand_id
1 'polypeptide(L)' 'MRRSWEQEEEHDGLDLPDDDFDYDDFVAREFGGRGRRGLIRVRWYWWITALSLVVILILLSVRGFW' A
#
# COMPACT_ATOMS: atom_id res chain seq x y z
N MET A 1 43.23 -9.06 9.69
CA MET A 1 42.25 -8.00 9.41
C MET A 1 40.88 -8.55 9.76
N ARG A 2 40.27 -8.08 10.86
CA ARG A 2 38.90 -8.43 11.25
C ARG A 2 37.93 -7.53 10.48
N ARG A 3 36.77 -8.06 10.07
CA ARG A 3 35.79 -7.30 9.29
C ARG A 3 35.00 -6.37 10.20
N SER A 4 34.64 -5.18 9.70
CA SER A 4 33.93 -4.15 10.48
C SER A 4 32.54 -4.59 10.98
N TRP A 5 32.02 -5.73 10.52
CA TRP A 5 30.75 -6.32 10.92
C TRP A 5 30.90 -7.61 11.73
N GLU A 6 32.12 -8.11 11.95
CA GLU A 6 32.36 -9.23 12.87
C GLU A 6 32.44 -8.67 14.29
N GLN A 7 31.26 -8.52 14.91
CA GLN A 7 31.17 -8.32 16.35
C GLN A 7 31.32 -9.68 17.03
N GLU A 8 32.07 -9.76 18.13
CA GLU A 8 32.05 -10.94 18.98
C GLU A 8 30.67 -10.99 19.64
N GLU A 9 29.99 -12.14 19.59
CA GLU A 9 28.69 -12.34 20.24
C GLU A 9 28.86 -12.46 21.75
N GLU A 10 29.40 -11.41 22.36
CA GLU A 10 29.12 -11.11 23.74
C GLU A 10 27.75 -10.43 23.70
N HIS A 11 26.71 -11.26 23.87
CA HIS A 11 25.36 -10.77 24.15
C HIS A 11 25.42 -9.99 25.47
N ASP A 12 25.90 -8.75 25.41
CA ASP A 12 25.68 -7.75 26.44
C ASP A 12 24.17 -7.61 26.51
N GLY A 13 23.60 -8.23 27.55
CA GLY A 13 22.17 -8.36 27.74
C GLY A 13 21.58 -7.00 27.56
N LEU A 14 20.86 -6.83 26.45
CA LEU A 14 20.07 -5.63 26.24
C LEU A 14 19.26 -5.48 27.52
N ASP A 15 19.47 -4.39 28.26
CA ASP A 15 18.67 -3.97 29.41
C ASP A 15 17.28 -3.51 28.89
N LEU A 16 16.75 -4.31 27.98
CA LEU A 16 15.38 -4.30 27.57
C LEU A 16 14.64 -4.79 28.80
N PRO A 17 13.69 -4.00 29.31
CA PRO A 17 12.85 -4.48 30.38
C PRO A 17 12.25 -5.83 29.94
N ASP A 18 12.28 -6.83 30.82
CA ASP A 18 11.61 -8.14 30.63
C ASP A 18 10.07 -8.01 30.42
N ASP A 19 9.58 -6.78 30.33
CA ASP A 19 8.20 -6.43 30.06
C ASP A 19 7.85 -6.85 28.63
N ASP A 20 6.74 -7.59 28.51
CA ASP A 20 6.18 -8.12 27.27
C ASP A 20 5.92 -6.96 26.29
N PHE A 21 6.92 -6.64 25.47
CA PHE A 21 6.76 -5.64 24.42
C PHE A 21 5.68 -6.12 23.45
N ASP A 22 4.52 -5.48 23.51
CA ASP A 22 3.39 -5.78 22.63
C ASP A 22 3.70 -5.27 21.22
N TYR A 23 4.33 -6.16 20.45
CA TYR A 23 4.64 -5.95 19.04
C TYR A 23 3.38 -5.62 18.23
N ASP A 24 2.23 -6.23 18.55
CA ASP A 24 0.99 -6.02 17.83
C ASP A 24 0.45 -4.59 18.07
N ASP A 25 0.50 -4.09 19.31
CA ASP A 25 0.10 -2.71 19.63
C ASP A 25 1.07 -1.69 19.03
N PHE A 26 2.38 -1.91 19.08
CA PHE A 26 3.36 -1.04 18.43
C PHE A 26 3.11 -0.94 16.92
N VAL A 27 2.89 -2.09 16.26
CA VAL A 27 2.63 -2.14 14.82
C VAL A 27 1.30 -1.48 14.49
N ALA A 28 0.25 -1.71 15.28
CA ALA A 28 -1.06 -1.09 15.09
C ALA A 28 -1.02 0.43 15.29
N ARG A 29 -0.28 0.92 16.29
CA ARG A 29 -0.13 2.33 16.62
C ARG A 29 0.67 3.09 15.56
N GLU A 30 1.79 2.53 15.12
CA GLU A 30 2.72 3.20 14.21
C GLU A 30 2.31 3.02 12.73
N PHE A 31 1.81 1.84 12.36
CA PHE A 31 1.53 1.47 10.97
C PHE A 31 0.05 1.21 10.66
N GLY A 32 -0.79 0.93 11.67
CA GLY A 32 -2.20 0.58 11.49
C GLY A 32 -3.11 1.73 11.03
N GLY A 33 -2.66 2.99 11.13
CA GLY A 33 -3.44 4.18 10.81
C GLY A 33 -3.74 4.42 9.33
N ARG A 34 -3.12 3.68 8.38
CA ARG A 34 -3.21 4.01 6.94
C ARG A 34 -3.70 2.89 6.02
N GLY A 35 -4.01 1.70 6.56
CA GLY A 35 -4.16 0.50 5.72
C GLY A 35 -5.49 0.32 4.99
N ARG A 36 -6.61 0.90 5.44
CA ARG A 36 -7.93 0.56 4.89
C ARG A 36 -8.92 1.71 4.93
N ARG A 37 -8.73 2.75 4.11
CA ARG A 37 -9.83 3.71 3.86
C ARG A 37 -9.74 4.50 2.56
N GLY A 38 -9.07 3.93 1.56
CA GLY A 38 -9.24 4.35 0.18
C GLY A 38 -10.03 3.30 -0.56
N LEU A 39 -11.33 3.12 -0.27
CA LEU A 39 -12.23 2.64 -1.33
C LEU A 39 -11.91 3.56 -2.51
N ILE A 40 -11.34 3.00 -3.59
CA ILE A 40 -10.97 3.75 -4.79
C ILE A 40 -12.28 4.33 -5.31
N ARG A 41 -12.62 5.52 -4.82
CA ARG A 41 -13.86 6.19 -5.14
C ARG A 41 -13.60 6.75 -6.51
N VAL A 42 -13.85 5.92 -7.53
CA VAL A 42 -13.74 6.30 -8.93
C VAL A 42 -14.49 7.61 -9.07
N ARG A 43 -13.73 8.69 -9.30
CA ARG A 43 -14.26 10.05 -9.34
C ARG A 43 -15.37 10.08 -10.39
N TRP A 44 -16.49 10.74 -10.13
CA TRP A 44 -17.65 10.76 -11.05
C TRP A 44 -17.27 11.17 -12.49
N TYR A 45 -16.25 12.00 -12.66
CA TYR A 45 -15.69 12.34 -13.97
C TYR A 45 -15.18 11.13 -14.77
N TRP A 46 -14.62 10.10 -14.13
CA TRP A 46 -14.17 8.89 -14.81
C TRP A 46 -15.32 8.06 -15.38
N TRP A 47 -16.51 8.12 -14.75
CA TRP A 47 -17.71 7.50 -15.32
C TRP A 47 -18.15 8.19 -16.61
N ILE A 48 -18.09 9.52 -16.65
CA ILE A 48 -18.42 10.30 -17.86
C ILE A 48 -17.42 9.98 -18.98
N THR A 49 -16.13 9.91 -18.66
CA THR A 49 -15.09 9.54 -19.64
C THR A 49 -15.30 8.12 -20.18
N ALA A 50 -15.61 7.16 -19.32
CA ALA A 50 -15.89 5.79 -19.76
C ALA A 50 -17.13 5.75 -20.68
N LEU A 51 -18.20 6.47 -20.32
CA LEU A 51 -19.41 6.54 -21.13
C LEU A 51 -19.16 7.20 -22.49
N SER A 52 -18.37 8.28 -22.53
CA SER A 52 -18.06 8.97 -23.79
C SER A 52 -17.24 8.08 -24.74
N LEU A 53 -16.24 7.35 -24.22
CA LEU A 53 -15.46 6.38 -24.97
C LEU A 53 -16.34 5.30 -25.61
N VAL A 54 -17.28 4.74 -24.85
CA VAL A 54 -18.21 3.72 -25.37
C VAL A 54 -19.10 4.27 -26.48
N VAL A 55 -19.65 5.48 -26.30
CA VAL A 55 -20.49 6.13 -27.32
C VAL A 55 -19.70 6.38 -28.60
N ILE A 56 -18.46 6.88 -28.50
CA ILE A 56 -17.59 7.12 -29.65
C ILE A 56 -17.30 5.80 -30.39
N LEU A 57 -17.00 4.73 -29.65
CA LEU A 57 -16.74 3.41 -30.26
C LEU A 57 -17.95 2.91 -31.04
N ILE A 58 -19.16 3.00 -30.46
CA ILE A 58 -20.40 2.62 -31.13
C ILE A 58 -20.64 3.46 -32.39
N LEU A 59 -20.47 4.79 -32.30
CA LEU A 59 -20.62 5.68 -33.44
C LEU A 59 -19.65 5.34 -34.57
N LEU A 60 -18.38 5.07 -34.24
CA LEU A 60 -17.38 4.64 -35.22
C LEU A 60 -17.73 3.30 -35.84
N SER A 61 -18.17 2.33 -35.03
CA SER A 61 -18.58 1.01 -35.52
C SER A 61 -19.77 1.12 -36.46
N VAL A 62 -20.85 1.83 -36.10
CA VAL A 62 -22.04 1.98 -36.95
C VAL A 62 -21.71 2.74 -38.23
N ARG A 63 -20.84 3.75 -38.16
CA ARG A 63 -20.45 4.57 -39.31
C ARG A 63 -19.44 3.89 -40.23
N GLY A 64 -18.70 2.90 -39.74
CA GLY A 64 -17.81 2.06 -40.55
C GLY A 64 -18.47 0.80 -41.12
N PHE A 65 -19.67 0.43 -40.62
CA PHE A 65 -20.44 -0.73 -41.08
C PHE A 65 -21.57 -0.37 -42.07
N TRP A 66 -21.77 0.92 -42.41
CA TRP A 66 -22.78 1.40 -43.36
C TRP A 66 -22.13 2.07 -44.57
#